data_AF-A0A2M8NPS2-F1
#
_entry.id   AF-A0A2M8NPS2-F1
#
_cell.length_a   1.000
_cell.length_b   1.000
_cell.length_c   1.000
_cell.angle_alpha   90.00
_cell.angle_beta   90.00
_cell.angle_gamma   90.00
#
_symmetry.space_group_name_H-M   'P 1'
#
loop_
_entity.id
_entity.type
_entity.pdbx_description
1 polymer ?
#
loop_
_entity_poly.entity_id
_entity_poly.type
_entity_poly.pdbx_seq_one_letter_code
_entity_poly.pdbx_strand_id
1 'polypeptide(L)'
;MGLTIAAPVLWLALYWLMGLNLPADNVCFYEVEKFDGKEKRTLTAAEVHQIGGRAGRYGLSQGGEIGATNRADLNVIRKLFETEPPPLTFARVAPTVDDLELLPGNLAQRLRQWATLESIPEALRSIVKTADLSERIALASMLRDREVEYLGLANALKLVNAPTRRSTREYWLSCVMAILRDERMPLPPIPPRSINNDAELEMMETCIHCADVYLWLSQRQEFSHFAPHEAKVRIQRSEWSGRIDVALQRQIASGKRCIRCGKKLPSRYDYAICDDCYYTEKQSRKSKIPQSGR
;
A
#
# COMPACT_ATOMS: atom_id res chain seq x y z
N MET A 1 13.68 22.76 -1.10
CA MET A 1 15.01 22.13 -1.24
C MET A 1 14.84 20.92 -2.14
N GLY A 2 15.29 21.03 -3.39
CA GLY A 2 15.13 19.98 -4.39
C GLY A 2 16.02 18.78 -4.06
N LEU A 3 15.41 17.59 -3.96
CA LEU A 3 16.16 16.35 -4.00
C LEU A 3 16.77 16.22 -5.41
N THR A 4 18.06 16.49 -5.53
CA THR A 4 18.85 16.09 -6.70
C THR A 4 19.02 14.57 -6.60
N ILE A 5 18.13 13.81 -7.23
CA ILE A 5 18.22 12.35 -7.30
C ILE A 5 19.35 12.02 -8.28
N ALA A 6 20.56 11.76 -7.76
CA ALA A 6 21.73 11.34 -8.53
C ALA A 6 21.72 9.84 -8.84
N ALA A 7 20.57 9.31 -9.27
CA ALA A 7 20.43 7.92 -9.72
C ALA A 7 19.97 7.94 -11.19
N PRO A 8 20.76 7.39 -12.13
CA PRO A 8 20.43 7.42 -13.56
C PRO A 8 19.26 6.50 -13.94
N VAL A 9 18.82 5.61 -13.04
CA VAL A 9 17.71 4.68 -13.25
C VAL A 9 16.86 4.65 -11.98
N LEU A 10 15.54 4.82 -12.14
CA LEU A 10 14.58 4.79 -11.05
C LEU A 10 13.56 3.68 -11.27
N TRP A 11 13.44 2.78 -10.30
CA TRP A 11 12.43 1.72 -10.30
C TRP A 11 11.20 2.22 -9.55
N LEU A 12 10.07 2.34 -10.26
CA LEU A 12 8.83 2.87 -9.69
C LEU A 12 7.71 1.85 -9.83
N ALA A 13 6.95 1.69 -8.75
CA ALA A 13 5.64 1.08 -8.82
C ALA A 13 4.58 2.13 -9.21
N LEU A 14 3.49 1.68 -9.82
CA LEU A 14 2.43 2.52 -10.39
C LEU A 14 1.90 3.62 -9.47
N TYR A 15 1.87 3.37 -8.15
CA TYR A 15 1.35 4.32 -7.17
C TYR A 15 2.21 5.58 -6.99
N TRP A 16 3.49 5.57 -7.40
CA TRP A 16 4.39 6.73 -7.30
C TRP A 16 4.12 7.80 -8.36
N LEU A 17 3.38 7.47 -9.41
CA LEU A 17 3.18 8.35 -10.57
C LEU A 17 2.11 9.42 -10.34
N MET A 18 1.43 9.40 -9.19
CA MET A 18 0.41 10.37 -8.80
C MET A 18 0.90 11.12 -7.55
N GLY A 19 1.52 12.29 -7.76
CA GLY A 19 1.93 13.21 -6.69
C GLY A 19 3.42 13.58 -6.66
N LEU A 20 4.26 12.94 -7.47
CA LEU A 20 5.68 13.27 -7.57
C LEU A 20 6.01 13.83 -8.96
N ASN A 21 6.70 14.96 -8.99
CA ASN A 21 7.27 15.49 -10.23
C ASN A 21 8.62 14.81 -10.48
N LEU A 22 8.57 13.64 -11.11
CA LEU A 22 9.76 12.88 -11.49
C LEU A 22 10.05 13.13 -12.97
N PRO A 23 11.01 14.01 -13.29
CA PRO A 23 11.43 14.19 -14.66
C PRO A 23 12.18 12.95 -15.13
N ALA A 24 11.63 12.23 -16.11
CA ALA A 24 12.29 11.11 -16.76
C ALA A 24 12.47 11.40 -18.24
N ASP A 25 13.69 11.27 -18.76
CA ASP A 25 13.91 11.36 -20.20
C ASP A 25 13.27 10.14 -20.89
N ASN A 26 13.42 8.96 -20.29
CA ASN A 26 12.91 7.70 -20.81
C ASN A 26 12.17 6.91 -19.73
N VAL A 27 11.13 6.20 -20.14
CA VAL A 27 10.34 5.30 -19.29
C VAL A 27 10.43 3.88 -19.83
N CYS A 28 10.87 2.93 -19.00
CA CYS A 28 10.96 1.53 -19.38
C CYS A 28 10.03 0.67 -18.51
N PHE A 29 9.07 0.00 -19.14
CA PHE A 29 8.17 -0.94 -18.48
C PHE A 29 8.89 -2.24 -18.17
N TYR A 30 8.98 -2.59 -16.89
CA TYR A 30 9.55 -3.86 -16.46
C TYR A 30 8.61 -5.04 -16.73
N GLU A 31 7.32 -4.85 -16.42
CA GLU A 31 6.23 -5.80 -16.63
C GLU A 31 4.99 -5.03 -17.13
N VAL A 32 4.11 -5.71 -17.88
CA VAL A 32 2.85 -5.16 -18.41
C VAL A 32 1.61 -5.65 -17.66
N GLU A 33 1.81 -6.41 -16.59
CA GLU A 33 0.75 -6.91 -15.72
C GLU A 33 0.86 -6.25 -14.35
N LYS A 34 -0.28 -6.11 -13.67
CA LYS A 34 -0.35 -5.65 -12.29
C LYS A 34 -1.37 -6.46 -11.50
N PHE A 35 -1.15 -6.53 -10.19
CA PHE A 35 -2.15 -7.03 -9.25
C PHE A 35 -2.99 -5.87 -8.73
N ASP A 36 -4.31 -5.91 -8.93
CA ASP A 36 -5.24 -4.86 -8.49
C ASP A 36 -5.91 -5.15 -7.14
N GLY A 37 -5.40 -6.15 -6.41
CA GLY A 37 -5.97 -6.64 -5.16
C GLY A 37 -6.81 -7.92 -5.34
N LYS A 38 -7.21 -8.26 -6.57
CA LYS A 38 -8.01 -9.47 -6.86
C LYS A 38 -7.30 -10.42 -7.81
N GLU A 39 -6.81 -9.89 -8.93
CA GLU A 39 -6.16 -10.71 -9.95
C GLU A 39 -4.97 -9.98 -10.57
N LYS A 40 -4.10 -10.75 -11.22
CA LYS A 40 -3.09 -10.19 -12.11
C LYS A 40 -3.74 -9.95 -13.46
N ARG A 41 -3.74 -8.70 -13.90
CA ARG A 41 -4.28 -8.27 -15.19
C ARG A 41 -3.30 -7.38 -15.93
N THR A 42 -3.42 -7.32 -17.25
CA THR A 42 -2.68 -6.37 -18.08
C THR A 42 -3.03 -4.92 -17.71
N LEU A 43 -2.07 -4.01 -17.93
CA LEU A 43 -2.29 -2.57 -17.82
C LEU A 43 -3.36 -2.08 -18.81
N THR A 44 -4.10 -1.05 -18.41
CA THR A 44 -5.05 -0.34 -19.26
C THR A 44 -4.35 0.74 -20.09
N ALA A 45 -4.97 1.18 -21.19
CA ALA A 45 -4.47 2.31 -21.99
C ALA A 45 -4.25 3.57 -21.12
N ALA A 46 -5.20 3.91 -20.25
CA ALA A 46 -5.08 5.03 -19.32
C ALA A 46 -3.86 4.91 -18.37
N GLU A 47 -3.59 3.71 -17.85
CA GLU A 47 -2.42 3.46 -17.01
C GLU A 47 -1.13 3.64 -17.83
N VAL A 48 -1.07 3.09 -19.04
CA VAL A 48 0.07 3.24 -19.95
C VAL A 48 0.30 4.71 -20.32
N HIS A 49 -0.74 5.49 -20.60
CA HIS A 49 -0.62 6.95 -20.83
C HIS A 49 -0.13 7.69 -19.58
N GLN A 50 -0.62 7.33 -18.40
CA GLN A 50 -0.20 7.97 -17.15
C GLN A 50 1.28 7.72 -16.84
N ILE A 51 1.77 6.51 -17.11
CA ILE A 51 3.16 6.11 -16.88
C ILE A 51 4.06 6.66 -18.00
N GLY A 52 3.72 6.36 -19.25
CA GLY A 52 4.47 6.74 -20.43
C GLY A 52 4.50 8.26 -20.66
N GLY A 53 3.45 8.97 -20.28
CA GLY A 53 3.39 10.44 -20.32
C GLY A 53 4.33 11.13 -19.34
N ARG A 54 5.05 10.38 -18.49
CA ARG A 54 6.18 10.90 -17.70
C ARG A 54 7.50 10.94 -18.49
N ALA A 55 7.56 10.28 -19.65
CA ALA A 55 8.71 10.35 -20.54
C ALA A 55 8.76 11.70 -21.25
N GLY A 56 9.91 12.35 -21.19
CA GLY A 56 10.17 13.62 -21.84
C GLY A 56 9.79 14.82 -20.96
N ARG A 57 10.61 15.88 -21.07
CA ARG A 57 10.39 17.16 -20.40
C ARG A 57 10.19 18.23 -21.44
N TYR A 58 9.00 18.81 -21.49
CA TYR A 58 8.75 19.99 -22.30
C TYR A 58 9.75 21.10 -21.94
N GLY A 59 10.64 21.45 -22.87
CA GLY A 59 11.67 22.48 -22.72
C GLY A 59 13.05 22.03 -22.22
N LEU A 60 13.26 20.75 -21.88
CA LEU A 60 14.58 20.23 -21.45
C LEU A 60 15.05 19.02 -22.27
N SER A 61 14.13 18.21 -22.81
CA SER A 61 14.45 17.13 -23.75
C SER A 61 13.71 17.35 -25.08
N GLN A 62 14.30 16.92 -26.20
CA GLN A 62 13.66 17.05 -27.52
C GLN A 62 12.51 16.04 -27.73
N GLY A 63 12.44 15.02 -26.88
CA GLY A 63 11.40 13.99 -26.84
C GLY A 63 11.58 13.11 -25.60
N GLY A 64 10.65 12.18 -25.38
CA GLY A 64 10.77 11.14 -24.38
C GLY A 64 10.54 9.77 -25.00
N GLU A 65 11.35 8.78 -24.62
CA GLU A 65 11.20 7.42 -25.15
C GLU A 65 10.47 6.52 -24.16
N ILE A 66 9.61 5.65 -24.70
CA ILE A 66 8.90 4.62 -23.94
C ILE A 66 9.36 3.26 -24.45
N GLY A 67 9.84 2.40 -23.55
CA GLY A 67 10.35 1.07 -23.84
C GLY A 67 9.79 0.00 -22.90
N ALA A 68 10.17 -1.25 -23.16
CA ALA A 68 9.92 -2.37 -22.26
C ALA A 68 11.15 -3.30 -22.22
N THR A 69 11.25 -4.14 -21.19
CA THR A 69 12.39 -5.06 -21.00
C THR A 69 12.47 -6.17 -22.04
N ASN A 70 11.35 -6.51 -22.67
CA ASN A 70 11.29 -7.53 -23.72
C ASN A 70 10.38 -7.09 -24.87
N ARG A 71 10.53 -7.75 -26.02
CA ARG A 71 9.85 -7.38 -27.27
C ARG A 71 8.35 -7.69 -27.25
N ALA A 72 7.92 -8.70 -26.51
CA ALA A 72 6.51 -9.04 -26.40
C ALA A 72 5.75 -7.93 -25.65
N ASP A 73 6.28 -7.51 -24.50
CA ASP A 73 5.75 -6.42 -23.69
C ASP A 73 5.78 -5.09 -24.43
N LEU A 74 6.85 -4.83 -25.20
CA LEU A 74 6.93 -3.61 -26.02
C LEU A 74 5.78 -3.53 -27.04
N ASN A 75 5.40 -4.66 -27.66
CA ASN A 75 4.27 -4.70 -28.58
C ASN A 75 2.94 -4.42 -27.86
N VAL A 76 2.77 -4.95 -26.64
CA VAL A 76 1.59 -4.69 -25.80
C VAL A 76 1.51 -3.21 -25.42
N ILE A 77 2.60 -2.63 -24.92
CA ILE A 77 2.68 -1.22 -24.54
C ILE A 77 2.41 -0.31 -25.75
N ARG A 78 3.00 -0.60 -26.91
CA ARG A 78 2.75 0.17 -28.14
C ARG A 78 1.26 0.19 -28.49
N LYS A 79 0.63 -1.00 -28.53
CA LYS A 79 -0.80 -1.12 -28.82
C LYS A 79 -1.65 -0.34 -27.81
N LEU A 80 -1.35 -0.46 -26.52
CA LEU A 80 -2.10 0.23 -25.47
C LEU A 80 -1.90 1.76 -25.51
N PHE A 81 -0.70 2.23 -25.84
CA PHE A 81 -0.40 3.66 -25.94
C PHE A 81 -1.08 4.31 -27.15
N GLU A 82 -1.25 3.59 -28.25
CA GLU A 82 -2.00 4.06 -29.44
C GLU A 82 -3.53 3.92 -29.28
N THR A 83 -4.00 3.19 -28.27
CA THR A 83 -5.43 3.00 -28.00
C THR A 83 -5.97 4.17 -27.18
N GLU A 84 -7.08 4.78 -27.63
CA GLU A 84 -7.75 5.81 -26.85
C GLU A 84 -8.39 5.21 -25.58
N PRO A 85 -8.18 5.79 -24.38
CA PRO A 85 -8.79 5.28 -23.16
C PRO A 85 -10.32 5.40 -23.23
N PRO A 86 -11.07 4.36 -22.83
CA PRO A 86 -12.52 4.43 -22.84
C PRO A 86 -13.00 5.53 -21.89
N PRO A 87 -14.09 6.25 -22.23
CA PRO A 87 -14.64 7.28 -21.37
C PRO A 87 -15.14 6.66 -20.05
N LEU A 88 -15.11 7.46 -18.98
CA LEU A 88 -15.67 7.04 -17.70
C LEU A 88 -17.19 6.89 -17.81
N THR A 89 -17.70 5.70 -17.50
CA THR A 89 -19.12 5.36 -17.62
C THR A 89 -19.88 5.38 -16.29
N PHE A 90 -19.18 5.43 -15.16
CA PHE A 90 -19.79 5.42 -13.84
C PHE A 90 -18.98 6.19 -12.81
N ALA A 91 -19.66 6.70 -11.78
CA ALA A 91 -19.06 7.25 -10.57
C ALA A 91 -19.18 6.24 -9.41
N ARG A 92 -18.25 6.32 -8.44
CA ARG A 92 -18.37 5.56 -7.19
C ARG A 92 -18.91 6.43 -6.08
N VAL A 93 -19.92 5.95 -5.37
CA VAL A 93 -20.53 6.62 -4.23
C VAL A 93 -20.30 5.84 -2.95
N ALA A 94 -20.35 6.53 -1.81
CA ALA A 94 -20.24 5.95 -0.46
C ALA A 94 -21.41 6.45 0.40
N PRO A 95 -21.81 5.72 1.45
CA PRO A 95 -22.98 6.09 2.24
C PRO A 95 -22.69 7.35 3.06
N THR A 96 -23.72 8.19 3.16
CA THR A 96 -23.81 9.28 4.14
C THR A 96 -24.30 8.75 5.49
N VAL A 97 -24.34 9.61 6.51
CA VAL A 97 -24.92 9.26 7.82
C VAL A 97 -26.41 8.95 7.64
N ASP A 98 -27.13 9.85 6.97
CA ASP A 98 -28.57 9.77 6.72
C ASP A 98 -28.95 8.47 5.99
N ASP A 99 -28.16 8.07 4.98
CA ASP A 99 -28.38 6.79 4.27
C ASP A 99 -28.36 5.58 5.21
N LEU A 100 -27.48 5.60 6.22
CA LEU A 100 -27.34 4.51 7.17
C LEU A 100 -28.35 4.58 8.32
N GLU A 101 -28.89 5.76 8.63
CA GLU A 101 -29.95 5.90 9.66
C GLU A 101 -31.23 5.18 9.25
N LEU A 102 -31.53 5.17 7.95
CA LEU A 102 -32.69 4.50 7.37
C LEU A 102 -32.58 2.96 7.34
N LEU A 103 -31.39 2.41 7.55
CA LEU A 103 -31.13 0.98 7.48
C LEU A 103 -31.18 0.32 8.87
N PRO A 104 -31.84 -0.85 9.00
CA PRO A 104 -31.90 -1.56 10.27
C PRO A 104 -30.59 -2.29 10.60
N GLY A 105 -30.43 -2.63 11.88
CA GLY A 105 -29.31 -3.43 12.37
C GLY A 105 -28.12 -2.59 12.84
N ASN A 106 -26.99 -3.27 13.09
CA ASN A 106 -25.77 -2.61 13.57
C ASN A 106 -24.97 -1.96 12.43
N LEU A 107 -23.95 -1.16 12.77
CA LEU A 107 -23.18 -0.38 11.80
C LEU A 107 -22.58 -1.26 10.67
N ALA A 108 -22.05 -2.43 11.00
CA ALA A 108 -21.48 -3.34 10.01
C ALA A 108 -22.55 -3.91 9.07
N GLN A 109 -23.73 -4.26 9.61
CA GLN A 109 -24.87 -4.73 8.83
C GLN A 109 -25.40 -3.64 7.91
N ARG A 110 -25.57 -2.41 8.40
CA ARG A 110 -26.00 -1.25 7.61
C ARG A 110 -25.06 -0.99 6.44
N LEU A 111 -23.74 -1.01 6.68
CA LEU A 111 -22.73 -0.85 5.62
C LEU A 111 -22.78 -1.99 4.59
N ARG A 112 -23.01 -3.23 5.01
CA ARG A 112 -23.17 -4.38 4.09
C ARG A 112 -24.43 -4.27 3.25
N GLN A 113 -25.57 -3.93 3.85
CA GLN A 113 -26.85 -3.74 3.15
C GLN A 113 -26.78 -2.59 2.15
N TRP A 114 -26.15 -1.48 2.53
CA TRP A 114 -25.94 -0.37 1.62
C TRP A 114 -25.03 -0.77 0.44
N ALA A 115 -23.99 -1.57 0.71
CA ALA A 115 -23.08 -2.05 -0.34
C ALA A 115 -23.76 -2.94 -1.39
N THR A 116 -24.86 -3.62 -1.05
CA THR A 116 -25.62 -4.50 -1.97
C THR A 116 -26.59 -3.75 -2.88
N LEU A 117 -26.51 -2.41 -2.97
CA LEU A 117 -27.14 -1.57 -4.00
C LEU A 117 -28.68 -1.48 -4.00
N GLU A 118 -29.37 -2.00 -2.98
CA GLU A 118 -30.84 -1.86 -2.90
C GLU A 118 -31.28 -0.38 -2.80
N SER A 119 -30.41 0.48 -2.27
CA SER A 119 -30.70 1.89 -2.01
C SER A 119 -30.46 2.84 -3.21
N ILE A 120 -29.78 2.40 -4.28
CA ILE A 120 -29.55 3.27 -5.45
C ILE A 120 -30.79 3.27 -6.34
N PRO A 121 -31.36 4.44 -6.70
CA PRO A 121 -32.49 4.52 -7.63
C PRO A 121 -32.20 3.82 -8.95
N GLU A 122 -33.16 3.07 -9.50
CA GLU A 122 -33.01 2.30 -10.76
C GLU A 122 -32.42 3.16 -11.89
N ALA A 123 -32.88 4.40 -12.02
CA ALA A 123 -32.40 5.36 -13.02
C ALA A 123 -30.90 5.66 -12.96
N LEU A 124 -30.25 5.47 -11.79
CA LEU A 124 -28.84 5.77 -11.56
C LEU A 124 -27.95 4.52 -11.53
N ARG A 125 -28.52 3.30 -11.53
CA ARG A 125 -27.77 2.04 -11.41
C ARG A 125 -26.80 1.80 -12.57
N SER A 126 -27.05 2.40 -13.74
CA SER A 126 -26.17 2.32 -14.91
C SER A 126 -24.93 3.23 -14.82
N ILE A 127 -25.01 4.32 -14.06
CA ILE A 127 -23.99 5.37 -13.98
C ILE A 127 -23.36 5.51 -12.59
N VAL A 128 -23.78 4.70 -11.61
CA VAL A 128 -23.27 4.72 -10.24
C VAL A 128 -22.93 3.30 -9.77
N LYS A 129 -21.78 3.16 -9.12
CA LYS A 129 -21.38 1.94 -8.41
C LYS A 129 -21.04 2.25 -6.95
N THR A 130 -21.13 1.26 -6.07
CA THR A 130 -20.68 1.41 -4.69
C THR A 130 -19.15 1.50 -4.63
N ALA A 131 -18.65 2.33 -3.71
CA ALA A 131 -17.26 2.30 -3.29
C ALA A 131 -16.95 0.97 -2.58
N ASP A 132 -15.68 0.58 -2.55
CA ASP A 132 -15.27 -0.55 -1.73
C ASP A 132 -15.36 -0.16 -0.25
N LEU A 133 -16.27 -0.82 0.48
CA LEU A 133 -16.51 -0.60 1.90
C LEU A 133 -15.88 -1.69 2.78
N SER A 134 -15.08 -2.60 2.21
CA SER A 134 -14.57 -3.79 2.91
C SER A 134 -13.80 -3.45 4.20
N GLU A 135 -12.95 -2.43 4.17
CA GLU A 135 -12.21 -1.98 5.36
C GLU A 135 -13.14 -1.36 6.40
N ARG A 136 -14.08 -0.50 5.99
CA ARG A 136 -15.06 0.12 6.90
C ARG A 136 -15.95 -0.91 7.57
N ILE A 137 -16.39 -1.92 6.82
CA ILE A 137 -17.17 -3.05 7.34
C ILE A 137 -16.34 -3.86 8.34
N ALA A 138 -15.05 -4.09 8.06
CA ALA A 138 -14.17 -4.79 8.98
C ALA A 138 -14.02 -4.03 10.30
N LEU A 139 -13.79 -2.72 10.26
CA LEU A 139 -13.70 -1.87 11.45
C LEU A 139 -15.04 -1.79 12.19
N ALA A 140 -16.15 -1.59 11.48
CA ALA A 140 -17.49 -1.55 12.07
C ALA A 140 -17.84 -2.88 12.76
N SER A 141 -17.37 -4.02 12.24
CA SER A 141 -17.60 -5.33 12.83
C SER A 141 -16.84 -5.54 14.15
N MET A 142 -15.85 -4.69 14.45
CA MET A 142 -15.11 -4.71 15.71
C MET A 142 -15.76 -3.85 16.80
N LEU A 143 -16.79 -3.06 16.45
CA LEU A 143 -17.55 -2.24 17.39
C LEU A 143 -18.84 -2.94 17.82
N ARG A 144 -19.22 -2.76 19.08
CA ARG A 144 -20.48 -3.23 19.64
C ARG A 144 -21.56 -2.17 19.48
N ASP A 145 -22.82 -2.59 19.39
CA ASP A 145 -23.96 -1.70 19.19
C ASP A 145 -24.03 -0.59 20.25
N ARG A 146 -23.84 -0.94 21.52
CA ARG A 146 -23.77 0.02 22.64
C ARG A 146 -22.67 1.08 22.50
N GLU A 147 -21.56 0.75 21.83
CA GLU A 147 -20.45 1.68 21.62
C GLU A 147 -20.80 2.67 20.51
N VAL A 148 -21.45 2.17 19.45
CA VAL A 148 -21.97 3.02 18.36
C VAL A 148 -23.07 3.94 18.87
N GLU A 149 -23.96 3.45 19.72
CA GLU A 149 -24.99 4.25 20.39
C GLU A 149 -24.39 5.35 21.27
N TYR A 150 -23.37 5.02 22.08
CA TYR A 150 -22.67 5.99 22.92
C TYR A 150 -21.96 7.07 22.10
N LEU A 151 -21.27 6.70 21.02
CA LEU A 151 -20.55 7.63 20.15
C LEU A 151 -21.49 8.50 19.29
N GLY A 152 -22.65 7.95 18.94
CA GLY A 152 -23.48 8.42 17.84
C GLY A 152 -22.96 7.95 16.48
N LEU A 153 -23.88 7.74 15.54
CA LEU A 153 -23.58 7.17 14.21
C LEU A 153 -22.57 8.00 13.42
N ALA A 154 -22.69 9.34 13.47
CA ALA A 154 -21.78 10.24 12.77
C ALA A 154 -20.32 10.09 13.24
N ASN A 155 -20.09 9.92 14.55
CA ASN A 155 -18.75 9.75 15.10
C ASN A 155 -18.22 8.33 14.87
N ALA A 156 -19.08 7.32 14.98
CA ALA A 156 -18.73 5.95 14.62
C ALA A 156 -18.29 5.86 13.16
N LEU A 157 -18.99 6.55 12.24
CA LEU A 157 -18.61 6.64 10.84
C LEU A 157 -17.25 7.34 10.62
N LYS A 158 -16.96 8.41 11.39
CA LYS A 158 -15.62 9.01 11.38
C LYS A 158 -14.57 7.99 11.81
N LEU A 159 -14.78 7.21 12.87
CA LEU A 159 -13.79 6.22 13.33
C LEU A 159 -13.52 5.12 12.30
N VAL A 160 -14.55 4.57 11.65
CA VAL A 160 -14.38 3.50 10.64
C VAL A 160 -13.87 4.01 9.29
N ASN A 161 -13.77 5.33 9.10
CA ASN A 161 -13.12 5.94 7.93
C ASN A 161 -11.60 6.12 8.12
N ALA A 162 -11.05 5.71 9.27
CA ALA A 162 -9.61 5.77 9.52
C ALA A 162 -8.83 4.93 8.48
N PRO A 163 -7.62 5.36 8.06
CA PRO A 163 -6.83 4.70 7.03
C PRO A 163 -6.11 3.48 7.62
N THR A 164 -6.86 2.41 7.89
CA THR A 164 -6.32 1.17 8.46
C THR A 164 -5.96 0.15 7.40
N ARG A 165 -5.19 -0.85 7.83
CA ARG A 165 -4.92 -2.10 7.12
C ARG A 165 -5.08 -3.23 8.10
N ARG A 166 -5.11 -4.48 7.62
CA ARG A 166 -5.21 -5.67 8.49
C ARG A 166 -4.23 -5.64 9.68
N SER A 167 -2.98 -5.21 9.47
CA SER A 167 -1.95 -5.13 10.51
C SER A 167 -2.15 -4.00 11.54
N THR A 168 -2.97 -2.99 11.26
CA THR A 168 -3.19 -1.83 12.13
C THR A 168 -4.59 -1.77 12.76
N ARG A 169 -5.49 -2.71 12.43
CA ARG A 169 -6.86 -2.78 12.99
C ARG A 169 -6.87 -2.92 14.51
N GLU A 170 -5.98 -3.74 15.06
CA GLU A 170 -5.88 -3.93 16.53
C GLU A 170 -5.43 -2.67 17.25
N TYR A 171 -4.49 -1.93 16.66
CA TYR A 171 -4.05 -0.63 17.19
C TYR A 171 -5.17 0.41 17.09
N TRP A 172 -5.86 0.48 15.95
CA TRP A 172 -7.05 1.33 15.80
C TRP A 172 -8.10 1.02 16.88
N LEU A 173 -8.39 -0.26 17.13
CA LEU A 173 -9.35 -0.65 18.17
C LEU A 173 -8.89 -0.20 19.55
N SER A 174 -7.60 -0.30 19.84
CA SER A 174 -7.02 0.19 21.09
C SER A 174 -7.21 1.70 21.25
N CYS A 175 -7.06 2.48 20.17
CA CYS A 175 -7.38 3.92 20.16
C CYS A 175 -8.88 4.18 20.40
N VAL A 176 -9.76 3.46 19.71
CA VAL A 176 -11.22 3.61 19.87
C VAL A 176 -11.66 3.26 21.29
N MET A 177 -11.13 2.19 21.88
CA MET A 177 -11.44 1.79 23.25
C MET A 177 -10.97 2.83 24.27
N ALA A 178 -9.84 3.50 24.03
CA ALA A 178 -9.41 4.61 24.87
C ALA A 178 -10.39 5.80 24.78
N ILE A 179 -10.81 6.18 23.57
CA ILE A 179 -11.81 7.24 23.33
C ILE A 179 -13.13 6.92 24.05
N LEU A 180 -13.61 5.68 23.95
CA LEU A 180 -14.84 5.22 24.62
C LEU A 180 -14.74 5.26 26.16
N ARG A 181 -13.53 5.19 26.71
CA ARG A 181 -13.27 5.26 28.16
C ARG A 181 -12.92 6.67 28.64
N ASP A 182 -12.98 7.66 27.75
CA ASP A 182 -12.53 9.02 28.02
C ASP A 182 -11.02 9.08 28.40
N GLU A 183 -10.23 8.16 27.86
CA GLU A 183 -8.80 8.01 28.11
C GLU A 183 -7.96 8.52 26.93
N ARG A 184 -6.71 8.88 27.22
CA ARG A 184 -5.74 9.26 26.18
C ARG A 184 -5.47 8.08 25.26
N MET A 185 -5.49 8.31 23.95
CA MET A 185 -5.14 7.29 22.96
C MET A 185 -3.71 6.77 23.19
N PRO A 186 -3.48 5.44 23.07
CA PRO A 186 -2.15 4.86 23.22
C PRO A 186 -1.22 5.39 22.13
N LEU A 187 0.06 5.60 22.49
CA LEU A 187 1.08 5.94 21.50
C LEU A 187 1.28 4.76 20.52
N PRO A 188 1.65 5.04 19.26
CA PRO A 188 2.02 3.99 18.32
C PRO A 188 3.13 3.09 18.87
N PRO A 189 3.17 1.81 18.47
CA PRO A 189 4.21 0.89 18.90
C PRO A 189 5.60 1.41 18.51
N ILE A 190 6.59 1.09 19.35
CA ILE A 190 7.97 1.53 19.13
C ILE A 190 8.60 0.61 18.08
N PRO A 191 9.12 1.15 16.97
CA PRO A 191 9.76 0.34 15.94
C PRO A 191 11.15 -0.17 16.36
N PRO A 192 11.72 -1.11 15.59
CA PRO A 192 13.09 -1.54 15.82
C PRO A 192 14.09 -0.37 15.68
N ARG A 193 15.22 -0.45 16.39
CA ARG A 193 16.25 0.61 16.36
C ARG A 193 16.97 0.71 15.01
N SER A 194 17.11 -0.42 14.31
CA SER A 194 17.77 -0.56 13.01
C SER A 194 16.96 -1.49 12.12
N ILE A 195 17.12 -1.35 10.81
CA ILE A 195 16.53 -2.23 9.79
C ILE A 195 17.66 -3.00 9.13
N ASN A 196 17.74 -4.31 9.40
CA ASN A 196 18.76 -5.23 8.91
C ASN A 196 18.18 -6.31 8.00
N ASN A 197 16.88 -6.55 8.06
CA ASN A 197 16.15 -7.54 7.27
C ASN A 197 14.74 -7.05 6.92
N ASP A 198 14.07 -7.79 6.04
CA ASP A 198 12.75 -7.42 5.52
C ASP A 198 11.65 -7.46 6.60
N ALA A 199 11.77 -8.34 7.61
CA ALA A 199 10.79 -8.39 8.71
C ALA A 199 10.87 -7.15 9.61
N GLU A 200 12.07 -6.64 9.87
CA GLU A 200 12.26 -5.38 10.60
C GLU A 200 11.77 -4.17 9.79
N LEU A 201 11.91 -4.22 8.46
CA LEU A 201 11.36 -3.21 7.55
C LEU A 201 9.83 -3.22 7.61
N GLU A 202 9.19 -4.38 7.48
CA GLU A 202 7.73 -4.54 7.57
C GLU A 202 7.18 -4.08 8.95
N MET A 203 7.91 -4.39 10.03
CA MET A 203 7.55 -3.93 11.37
C MET A 203 7.65 -2.40 11.49
N MET A 204 8.68 -1.78 10.92
CA MET A 204 8.81 -0.32 10.86
C MET A 204 7.65 0.31 10.08
N GLU A 205 7.30 -0.24 8.91
CA GLU A 205 6.17 0.22 8.09
C GLU A 205 4.85 0.13 8.87
N THR A 206 4.64 -0.98 9.59
CA THR A 206 3.47 -1.16 10.45
C THR A 206 3.41 -0.09 11.55
N CYS A 207 4.54 0.24 12.19
CA CYS A 207 4.61 1.31 13.20
C CYS A 207 4.27 2.69 12.59
N ILE A 208 4.77 2.98 11.38
CA ILE A 208 4.42 4.21 10.65
C ILE A 208 2.92 4.26 10.36
N HIS A 209 2.32 3.16 9.91
CA HIS A 209 0.88 3.10 9.66
C HIS A 209 0.04 3.27 10.94
N CYS A 210 0.50 2.72 12.08
CA CYS A 210 -0.12 3.02 13.38
C CYS A 210 -0.01 4.52 13.72
N ALA A 211 1.13 5.15 13.47
CA ALA A 211 1.26 6.60 13.64
C ALA A 211 0.33 7.39 12.72
N ASP A 212 0.16 6.97 11.46
CA ASP A 212 -0.78 7.60 10.52
C ASP A 212 -2.23 7.47 11.03
N VAL A 213 -2.63 6.33 11.61
CA VAL A 213 -3.95 6.15 12.25
C VAL A 213 -4.13 7.11 13.43
N TYR A 214 -3.13 7.20 14.33
CA TYR A 214 -3.17 8.11 15.48
C TYR A 214 -3.33 9.57 15.05
N LEU A 215 -2.52 10.01 14.08
CA LEU A 215 -2.58 11.37 13.55
C LEU A 215 -3.89 11.64 12.82
N TRP A 216 -4.41 10.66 12.07
CA TRP A 216 -5.69 10.81 11.38
C TRP A 216 -6.84 11.03 12.38
N LEU A 217 -6.86 10.28 13.48
CA LEU A 217 -7.84 10.47 14.55
C LEU A 217 -7.65 11.81 15.26
N SER A 218 -6.40 12.26 15.48
CA SER A 218 -6.13 13.54 16.16
C SER A 218 -6.64 14.75 15.38
N GLN A 219 -6.72 14.67 14.04
CA GLN A 219 -7.26 15.75 13.20
C GLN A 219 -8.80 15.84 13.21
N ARG A 220 -9.49 14.94 13.92
CA ARG A 220 -10.95 15.04 14.10
C ARG A 220 -11.23 15.85 15.34
N GLN A 221 -12.04 16.91 15.20
CA GLN A 221 -12.34 17.82 16.29
C GLN A 221 -12.84 17.06 17.53
N GLU A 222 -13.67 16.05 17.32
CA GLU A 222 -14.29 15.22 18.35
C GLU A 222 -13.30 14.32 19.10
N PHE A 223 -12.16 14.00 18.48
CA PHE A 223 -11.18 13.05 19.04
C PHE A 223 -9.83 13.71 19.38
N SER A 224 -9.63 14.97 18.99
CA SER A 224 -8.36 15.69 19.14
C SER A 224 -7.89 15.77 20.61
N HIS A 225 -8.80 15.92 21.58
CA HIS A 225 -8.47 15.95 23.00
C HIS A 225 -7.84 14.64 23.51
N PHE A 226 -8.18 13.49 22.93
CA PHE A 226 -7.61 12.19 23.28
C PHE A 226 -6.20 11.99 22.70
N ALA A 227 -5.71 12.93 21.89
CA ALA A 227 -4.43 12.88 21.20
C ALA A 227 -3.40 13.92 21.70
N PRO A 228 -3.11 14.05 23.02
CA PRO A 228 -2.25 15.13 23.53
C PRO A 228 -0.80 15.06 23.01
N HIS A 229 -0.39 13.94 22.43
CA HIS A 229 0.97 13.71 21.94
C HIS A 229 1.09 13.83 20.41
N GLU A 230 0.12 14.43 19.72
CA GLU A 230 0.13 14.57 18.25
C GLU A 230 1.47 15.07 17.71
N ALA A 231 1.98 16.19 18.24
CA ALA A 231 3.22 16.80 17.75
C ALA A 231 4.41 15.85 17.86
N LYS A 232 4.49 15.09 18.97
CA LYS A 232 5.53 14.08 19.18
C LYS A 232 5.41 12.94 18.18
N VAL A 233 4.20 12.41 17.98
CA VAL A 233 3.95 11.30 17.03
C VAL A 233 4.27 11.73 15.60
N ARG A 234 3.96 12.97 15.22
CA ARG A 234 4.30 13.53 13.90
C ARG A 234 5.81 13.56 13.65
N ILE A 235 6.59 14.00 14.63
CA ILE A 235 8.06 14.01 14.56
C ILE A 235 8.58 12.57 14.44
N GLN A 236 8.14 11.68 15.33
CA GLN A 236 8.55 10.26 15.32
C GLN A 236 8.24 9.57 13.99
N ARG A 237 7.03 9.78 13.45
CA ARG A 237 6.63 9.25 12.14
C ARG A 237 7.57 9.73 11.03
N SER A 238 7.97 11.00 11.04
CA SER A 238 8.95 11.53 10.08
C SER A 238 10.33 10.90 10.24
N GLU A 239 10.81 10.72 11.48
CA GLU A 239 12.08 10.04 11.75
C GLU A 239 12.08 8.59 11.28
N TRP A 240 10.99 7.85 11.53
CA TRP A 240 10.83 6.46 11.11
C TRP A 240 10.84 6.33 9.59
N SER A 241 10.15 7.24 8.88
CA SER A 241 10.21 7.33 7.42
C SER A 241 11.65 7.52 6.92
N GLY A 242 12.41 8.44 7.54
CA GLY A 242 13.82 8.65 7.18
C GLY A 242 14.71 7.43 7.42
N ARG A 243 14.41 6.61 8.44
CA ARG A 243 15.13 5.33 8.67
C ARG A 243 14.86 4.31 7.58
N ILE A 244 13.62 4.23 7.08
CA ILE A 244 13.27 3.40 5.92
C ILE A 244 14.06 3.86 4.70
N ASP A 245 14.09 5.16 4.42
CA ASP A 245 14.82 5.71 3.27
C ASP A 245 16.30 5.30 3.30
N VAL A 246 16.95 5.44 4.46
CA VAL A 246 18.36 5.02 4.65
C VAL A 246 18.52 3.50 4.50
N ALA A 247 17.59 2.70 5.02
CA ALA A 247 17.65 1.24 4.91
C ALA A 247 17.48 0.76 3.47
N LEU A 248 16.53 1.33 2.73
CA LEU A 248 16.30 1.02 1.32
C LEU A 248 17.51 1.43 0.46
N GLN A 249 18.11 2.59 0.71
CA GLN A 249 19.35 3.00 0.04
C GLN A 249 20.50 2.01 0.31
N ARG A 250 20.64 1.51 1.54
CA ARG A 250 21.62 0.47 1.87
C ARG A 250 21.33 -0.84 1.17
N GLN A 251 20.07 -1.28 1.09
CA GLN A 251 19.70 -2.50 0.36
C GLN A 251 20.05 -2.38 -1.13
N ILE A 252 19.73 -1.25 -1.77
CA ILE A 252 20.12 -0.97 -3.16
C ILE A 252 21.65 -1.00 -3.33
N ALA A 253 22.39 -0.37 -2.41
CA ALA A 253 23.86 -0.31 -2.47
C ALA A 253 24.55 -1.66 -2.17
N SER A 254 23.89 -2.57 -1.43
CA SER A 254 24.51 -3.81 -0.95
C SER A 254 24.41 -4.98 -1.93
N GLY A 255 23.56 -4.88 -2.96
CA GLY A 255 23.39 -5.90 -4.01
C GLY A 255 22.74 -7.19 -3.50
N LYS A 256 22.34 -8.10 -4.39
CA LYS A 256 21.83 -9.44 -3.99
C LYS A 256 22.89 -10.14 -3.12
N ARG A 257 22.50 -10.86 -2.08
CA ARG A 257 23.40 -11.66 -1.25
C ARG A 257 22.90 -13.09 -1.12
N CYS A 258 23.83 -14.02 -1.00
CA CYS A 258 23.51 -15.41 -0.72
C CYS A 258 22.86 -15.52 0.66
N ILE A 259 21.66 -16.12 0.73
CA ILE A 259 20.92 -16.30 1.99
C ILE A 259 21.65 -17.20 3.01
N ARG A 260 22.62 -18.01 2.57
CA ARG A 260 23.35 -18.95 3.44
C ARG A 260 24.68 -18.39 3.96
N CYS A 261 25.48 -17.77 3.10
CA CYS A 261 26.83 -17.30 3.48
C CYS A 261 26.99 -15.78 3.46
N GLY A 262 25.97 -15.02 3.04
CA GLY A 262 26.02 -13.56 2.98
C GLY A 262 26.93 -12.97 1.89
N LYS A 263 27.53 -13.82 1.03
CA LYS A 263 28.37 -13.41 -0.11
C LYS A 263 27.56 -12.54 -1.07
N LYS A 264 28.11 -11.42 -1.54
CA LYS A 264 27.50 -10.60 -2.59
C LYS A 264 27.38 -11.42 -3.88
N LEU A 265 26.19 -11.45 -4.43
CA LEU A 265 25.83 -12.06 -5.69
C LEU A 265 25.76 -10.98 -6.79
N PRO A 266 26.11 -11.32 -8.03
CA PRO A 266 25.89 -10.43 -9.17
C PRO A 266 24.43 -9.97 -9.26
N SER A 267 24.19 -8.76 -9.79
CA SER A 267 22.85 -8.18 -9.87
C SER A 267 21.85 -9.03 -10.68
N ARG A 268 22.34 -9.79 -11.69
CA ARG A 268 21.55 -10.74 -12.50
C ARG A 268 21.68 -12.20 -12.04
N TYR A 269 22.05 -12.43 -10.79
CA TYR A 269 22.12 -13.78 -10.26
C TYR A 269 20.69 -14.27 -9.96
N ASP A 270 20.29 -15.36 -10.59
CA ASP A 270 18.90 -15.84 -10.57
C ASP A 270 18.53 -16.55 -9.26
N TYR A 271 19.53 -17.00 -8.50
CA TYR A 271 19.33 -17.87 -7.33
C TYR A 271 19.57 -17.12 -6.01
N ALA A 272 18.82 -17.48 -4.96
CA ALA A 272 18.99 -16.91 -3.62
C ALA A 272 20.24 -17.43 -2.89
N ILE A 273 20.83 -18.52 -3.36
CA ILE A 273 21.98 -19.21 -2.76
C ILE A 273 23.13 -19.18 -3.77
N CYS A 274 24.36 -18.85 -3.35
CA CYS A 274 25.53 -18.90 -4.23
C CYS A 274 25.92 -20.34 -4.59
N ASP A 275 26.62 -20.49 -5.70
CA ASP A 275 27.11 -21.79 -6.20
C ASP A 275 27.84 -22.58 -5.10
N ASP A 276 28.76 -21.94 -4.36
CA ASP A 276 29.51 -22.57 -3.27
C ASP A 276 28.59 -23.23 -2.23
N CYS A 277 27.57 -22.50 -1.79
CA CYS A 277 26.59 -22.96 -0.81
C CYS A 277 25.69 -24.07 -1.38
N TYR A 278 25.30 -23.97 -2.64
CA TYR A 278 24.50 -24.97 -3.34
C TYR A 278 25.26 -26.30 -3.48
N TYR A 279 26.53 -26.27 -3.92
CA TYR A 279 27.35 -27.46 -4.06
C TYR A 279 27.65 -28.14 -2.72
N THR A 280 27.84 -27.34 -1.66
CA THR A 280 28.05 -27.87 -0.30
C THR A 280 26.82 -28.65 0.20
N GLU A 281 25.60 -28.19 -0.11
CA GLU A 281 24.37 -28.93 0.22
C GLU A 281 24.20 -30.20 -0.59
N LYS A 282 24.55 -30.14 -1.87
CA LYS A 282 24.47 -31.31 -2.76
C LYS A 282 25.43 -32.41 -2.31
N GLN A 283 26.61 -32.05 -1.83
CA GLN A 283 27.59 -33.00 -1.29
C GLN A 283 27.12 -33.60 0.05
N SER A 284 26.55 -32.79 0.96
CA SER A 284 26.03 -33.29 2.24
C SER A 284 24.76 -34.15 2.11
N ARG A 285 23.98 -33.95 1.03
CA ARG A 285 22.86 -34.85 0.68
C ARG A 285 23.33 -36.16 0.06
N LYS A 286 24.41 -36.16 -0.73
CA LYS A 286 24.99 -37.39 -1.31
C LYS A 286 25.65 -38.29 -0.27
N SER A 287 26.25 -37.73 0.78
CA SER A 287 26.85 -38.50 1.87
C SER A 287 25.84 -39.09 2.87
N LYS A 288 24.55 -38.73 2.77
CA LYS A 288 23.46 -39.25 3.60
C LYS A 288 22.61 -40.34 2.93
N ILE A 289 22.94 -40.78 1.71
CA ILE A 289 22.31 -41.94 1.08
C ILE A 289 23.01 -43.19 1.61
N PRO A 290 22.37 -44.04 2.45
CA PRO A 290 22.99 -45.27 2.89
C PRO A 290 23.16 -46.20 1.68
N GLN A 291 24.37 -46.76 1.50
CA GLN A 291 24.59 -47.88 0.60
C GLN A 291 23.83 -49.10 1.14
N SER A 292 22.58 -49.28 0.72
CA SER A 292 21.91 -50.56 0.85
C SER A 292 22.30 -51.44 -0.34
N GLY A 293 23.06 -52.50 -0.08
CA GLY A 293 23.14 -53.65 -0.96
C GLY A 293 24.55 -54.09 -1.35
N ARG A 294 25.16 -54.92 -0.51
CA ARG A 294 25.42 -56.33 -0.80
C ARG A 294 25.66 -57.09 0.49
#